data_AF-A0A562E421-F1
#
_entry.id   AF-A0A562E421-F1
#
_cell.length_a   1.000
_cell.length_b   1.000
_cell.length_c   1.000
_cell.angle_alpha   90.00
_cell.angle_beta   90.00
_cell.angle_gamma   90.00
#
_symmetry.space_group_name_H-M   'P 1'
#
loop_
_entity.id
_entity.type
_entity.pdbx_description
1 polymer ?
#
loop_
_entity_poly.entity_id
_entity_poly.type
_entity_poly.pdbx_seq_one_letter_code
_entity_poly.pdbx_strand_id
1 'polypeptide(L)'
;MRIRRPRARLAGILAITVVIALQAVLGFGCHGQDLRRFAIGLGVFVLPPLLPALVSLATANPLRAVGACALFAPWLLWAGYVDCIRPDAGGGASMAYVPVLLYGFPSAVLGALLAGPVCRRLGIAIDP
;
A
#
# COMPACT_ATOMS: atom_id res chain seq x y z
N MET A 1 0.56 -25.83 -0.61
CA MET A 1 -0.25 -25.31 -1.72
C MET A 1 0.68 -24.73 -2.78
N ARG A 2 0.56 -25.17 -4.04
CA ARG A 2 1.39 -24.65 -5.14
C ARG A 2 0.62 -23.59 -5.92
N ILE A 3 1.23 -22.42 -6.11
CA ILE A 3 0.63 -21.30 -6.83
C ILE A 3 1.51 -21.00 -8.03
N ARG A 4 0.90 -20.95 -9.22
CA ARG A 4 1.62 -20.51 -10.44
C ARG A 4 2.02 -19.05 -10.31
N ARG A 5 3.24 -18.71 -10.73
CA ARG A 5 3.75 -17.33 -10.78
C ARG A 5 2.78 -16.30 -11.37
N PRO A 6 2.06 -16.52 -12.49
CA PRO A 6 1.09 -15.55 -13.00
C PRO A 6 -0.06 -15.25 -12.01
N ARG A 7 -0.55 -16.25 -11.28
CA ARG A 7 -1.59 -16.05 -10.26
C ARG A 7 -1.06 -15.28 -9.06
N ALA A 8 0.16 -15.60 -8.62
CA ALA A 8 0.82 -14.89 -7.53
C ALA A 8 1.10 -13.42 -7.92
N ARG A 9 1.47 -13.16 -9.18
CA ARG A 9 1.63 -11.82 -9.73
C ARG A 9 0.31 -11.05 -9.81
N LEU A 10 -0.77 -11.71 -10.26
CA LEU A 10 -2.10 -11.13 -10.28
C LEU A 10 -2.55 -10.70 -8.86
N ALA A 11 -2.32 -11.55 -7.86
CA ALA A 11 -2.61 -11.22 -6.46
C ALA A 11 -1.83 -9.98 -5.98
N GLY A 12 -0.54 -9.88 -6.31
CA GLY A 12 0.26 -8.70 -6.00
C GLY A 12 -0.23 -7.43 -6.70
N ILE A 13 -0.58 -7.52 -7.99
CA ILE A 13 -1.15 -6.40 -8.75
C ILE A 13 -2.48 -5.95 -8.13
N LEU A 14 -3.37 -6.90 -7.82
CA LEU A 14 -4.65 -6.61 -7.17
C LEU A 14 -4.46 -5.89 -5.83
N ALA A 15 -3.49 -6.32 -5.02
CA ALA A 15 -3.19 -5.66 -3.74
C ALA A 15 -2.72 -4.21 -3.94
N ILE A 16 -1.86 -3.95 -4.93
CA ILE A 16 -1.44 -2.60 -5.30
C ILE A 16 -2.63 -1.76 -5.79
N THR A 17 -3.48 -2.33 -6.66
CA THR A 17 -4.67 -1.66 -7.16
C THR A 17 -5.62 -1.27 -6.02
N VAL A 18 -5.81 -2.14 -5.03
CA VAL A 18 -6.64 -1.84 -3.85
C VAL A 18 -6.07 -0.67 -3.06
N VAL A 19 -4.75 -0.61 -2.86
CA VAL A 19 -4.09 0.51 -2.18
C VAL A 19 -4.25 1.84 -2.94
N ILE A 20 -4.09 1.80 -4.27
CA ILE A 20 -4.31 2.99 -5.12
C ILE A 20 -5.79 3.42 -5.09
N ALA A 21 -6.71 2.45 -5.16
CA ALA A 21 -8.13 2.71 -5.06
C ALA A 21 -8.51 3.31 -3.70
N LEU A 22 -7.91 2.83 -2.61
CA LEU A 22 -8.08 3.41 -1.29
C LEU A 22 -7.62 4.88 -1.28
N GLN A 23 -6.43 5.18 -1.82
CA GLN A 23 -5.97 6.57 -1.95
C GLN A 23 -6.94 7.42 -2.80
N ALA A 24 -7.52 6.86 -3.87
CA ALA A 24 -8.49 7.54 -4.72
C ALA A 24 -9.77 7.87 -3.97
N VAL A 25 -10.30 6.94 -3.17
CA VAL A 25 -11.48 7.17 -2.31
C VAL A 25 -11.20 8.30 -1.32
N LEU A 26 -10.01 8.32 -0.69
CA LEU A 26 -9.63 9.38 0.25
C LEU A 26 -9.42 10.74 -0.43
N GLY A 27 -8.77 10.75 -1.59
CA GLY A 27 -8.47 11.98 -2.33
C GLY A 27 -9.72 12.63 -2.94
N PHE A 28 -10.52 11.86 -3.68
CA PHE A 28 -11.70 12.38 -4.37
C PHE A 28 -12.92 12.47 -3.45
N GLY A 29 -13.15 11.45 -2.62
CA GLY A 29 -14.35 11.37 -1.79
C GLY A 29 -14.30 12.29 -0.57
N CYS A 30 -13.16 12.34 0.11
CA CYS A 30 -13.01 13.11 1.35
C CYS A 30 -12.38 14.49 1.15
N HIS A 31 -11.31 14.57 0.36
CA HIS A 31 -10.60 15.85 0.17
C HIS A 31 -11.08 16.66 -1.04
N GLY A 32 -12.03 16.14 -1.84
CA GLY A 32 -12.54 16.82 -3.03
C GLY A 32 -11.44 17.22 -4.02
N GLN A 33 -10.36 16.43 -4.13
CA GLN A 33 -9.18 16.79 -4.90
C GLN A 33 -9.44 16.74 -6.41
N ASP A 34 -8.88 17.69 -7.15
CA ASP A 34 -8.75 17.57 -8.60
C ASP A 34 -7.71 16.51 -8.98
N LEU A 35 -7.79 15.97 -10.19
CA LEU A 35 -6.89 14.93 -10.70
C LEU A 35 -5.40 15.29 -10.54
N ARG A 36 -5.04 16.56 -10.74
CA ARG A 36 -3.67 17.05 -10.55
C ARG A 36 -3.21 16.96 -9.10
N ARG A 37 -4.06 17.36 -8.15
CA ARG A 37 -3.73 17.32 -6.70
C ARG A 37 -3.65 15.87 -6.22
N PHE A 38 -4.57 15.03 -6.69
CA PHE A 38 -4.52 13.60 -6.46
C PHE A 38 -3.22 12.97 -6.99
N ALA A 39 -2.82 13.28 -8.23
CA ALA A 39 -1.59 12.74 -8.82
C ALA A 39 -0.34 13.15 -8.03
N ILE A 40 -0.27 14.39 -7.55
CA ILE A 40 0.81 14.86 -6.67
C ILE A 40 0.79 14.10 -5.35
N GLY A 41 -0.37 13.98 -4.70
CA GLY A 41 -0.51 13.26 -3.44
C GLY A 41 -0.11 11.78 -3.55
N LEU A 42 -0.58 11.13 -4.61
CA LEU A 42 -0.21 9.75 -4.95
C LEU A 42 1.30 9.63 -5.19
N GLY A 43 1.90 10.55 -5.97
CA GLY A 43 3.32 10.52 -6.31
C GLY A 43 4.25 10.79 -5.12
N VAL A 44 3.86 11.68 -4.22
CA VAL A 44 4.72 12.10 -3.10
C VAL A 44 4.52 11.20 -1.87
N PHE A 45 3.28 10.87 -1.51
CA PHE A 45 2.99 10.21 -0.24
C PHE A 45 2.73 8.71 -0.35
N VAL A 46 2.25 8.24 -1.50
CA VAL A 46 1.85 6.83 -1.66
C VAL A 46 2.87 6.04 -2.46
N LEU A 47 3.39 6.62 -3.54
CA LEU A 47 4.30 5.94 -4.44
C LEU A 47 5.60 5.48 -3.74
N PRO A 48 6.28 6.30 -2.90
CA PRO A 48 7.51 5.84 -2.26
C PRO A 48 7.25 4.63 -1.33
N PRO A 49 6.26 4.65 -0.41
CA PRO A 49 5.89 3.46 0.36
C PRO A 49 5.44 2.24 -0.47
N LEU A 50 4.97 2.46 -1.69
CA LEU A 50 4.49 1.40 -2.59
C LEU A 50 5.62 0.76 -3.41
N LEU A 51 6.80 1.37 -3.48
CA LEU A 51 7.97 0.86 -4.21
C LEU A 51 8.35 -0.58 -3.81
N PRO A 52 8.41 -0.97 -2.52
CA PRO A 52 8.71 -2.35 -2.13
C PRO A 52 7.72 -3.37 -2.72
N ALA A 53 6.44 -2.99 -2.85
CA ALA A 53 5.42 -3.83 -3.47
C ALA A 53 5.64 -3.96 -4.98
N LEU A 54 5.94 -2.86 -5.68
CA LEU A 54 6.24 -2.85 -7.12
C LEU A 54 7.49 -3.68 -7.45
N VAL A 55 8.56 -3.49 -6.68
CA VAL A 55 9.80 -4.28 -6.83
C VAL A 55 9.53 -5.75 -6.58
N SER A 56 8.71 -6.08 -5.58
CA SER A 56 8.34 -7.47 -5.26
C SER A 56 7.67 -8.22 -6.42
N LEU A 57 6.92 -7.53 -7.30
CA LEU A 57 6.30 -8.15 -8.48
C LEU A 57 7.30 -8.70 -9.50
N ALA A 58 8.54 -8.18 -9.52
CA ALA A 58 9.61 -8.66 -10.40
C ALA A 58 10.44 -9.80 -9.77
N THR A 59 10.29 -10.04 -8.47
CA THR A 59 11.06 -11.07 -7.76
C THR A 59 10.55 -12.48 -8.04
N ALA A 60 11.27 -13.48 -7.50
CA ALA A 60 10.84 -14.87 -7.50
C ALA A 60 9.54 -15.11 -6.69
N ASN A 61 9.21 -14.21 -5.75
CA ASN A 61 7.99 -14.31 -4.94
C ASN A 61 7.15 -13.03 -5.03
N PRO A 62 6.25 -12.92 -6.03
CA PRO A 62 5.37 -11.76 -6.17
C PRO A 62 4.32 -11.62 -5.05
N LEU A 63 4.07 -12.65 -4.22
CA LEU A 63 3.18 -12.50 -3.04
C LEU A 63 3.79 -11.58 -1.98
N ARG A 64 5.09 -11.28 -2.05
CA ARG A 64 5.70 -10.23 -1.22
C ARG A 64 5.05 -8.87 -1.42
N ALA A 65 4.52 -8.58 -2.61
CA ALA A 65 3.75 -7.37 -2.86
C ALA A 65 2.49 -7.29 -1.99
N VAL A 66 1.82 -8.42 -1.77
CA VAL A 66 0.64 -8.50 -0.90
C VAL A 66 1.01 -8.16 0.54
N GLY A 67 2.12 -8.69 1.06
CA GLY A 67 2.59 -8.38 2.41
C GLY A 67 2.97 -6.91 2.57
N ALA A 68 3.65 -6.33 1.59
CA ALA A 68 3.99 -4.90 1.58
C ALA A 68 2.72 -4.03 1.62
N CYS A 69 1.75 -4.30 0.75
CA CYS A 69 0.48 -3.59 0.74
C CYS A 69 -0.31 -3.78 2.03
N ALA A 70 -0.30 -4.97 2.63
CA ALA A 70 -1.03 -5.27 3.86
C ALA A 70 -0.50 -4.48 5.07
N LEU A 71 0.81 -4.25 5.17
CA LEU A 71 1.38 -3.43 6.24
C LEU A 71 1.43 -1.94 5.91
N PHE A 72 1.23 -1.56 4.64
CA PHE A 72 1.12 -0.16 4.24
C PHE A 72 -0.32 0.37 4.37
N ALA A 73 -1.32 -0.38 3.92
CA ALA A 73 -2.72 0.05 3.88
C ALA A 73 -3.27 0.60 5.23
N PRO A 74 -2.91 0.06 6.42
CA PRO A 74 -3.36 0.61 7.69
C PRO A 74 -2.98 2.07 7.89
N TRP A 75 -1.84 2.52 7.36
CA TRP A 75 -1.42 3.92 7.45
C TRP A 75 -2.32 4.84 6.63
N LEU A 76 -2.74 4.40 5.44
CA LEU A 76 -3.70 5.15 4.62
C LEU A 76 -5.07 5.18 5.26
N LEU A 77 -5.52 4.07 5.84
CA LEU A 77 -6.77 4.02 6.60
C LEU A 77 -6.73 4.94 7.81
N TRP A 78 -5.61 4.98 8.53
CA TRP A 78 -5.40 5.89 9.66
C TRP A 78 -5.44 7.36 9.22
N ALA A 79 -4.74 7.71 8.13
CA ALA A 79 -4.79 9.07 7.59
C ALA A 79 -6.21 9.46 7.18
N GLY A 80 -6.91 8.57 6.48
CA GLY A 80 -8.33 8.75 6.15
C GLY A 80 -9.22 8.91 7.38
N TYR A 81 -8.96 8.17 8.47
CA TYR A 81 -9.73 8.32 9.70
C TYR A 81 -9.52 9.70 10.34
N VAL A 82 -8.26 10.15 10.45
CA VAL A 82 -7.92 11.45 11.02
C VAL A 82 -8.50 12.58 10.18
N ASP A 83 -8.33 12.52 8.86
CA ASP A 83 -8.73 13.62 7.99
C ASP A 83 -10.24 13.66 7.72
N CYS A 84 -10.90 12.50 7.61
CA CYS A 84 -12.27 12.41 7.11
C CYS A 84 -13.33 12.14 8.18
N ILE A 85 -12.96 11.50 9.29
CA ILE A 85 -13.91 11.10 10.34
C ILE A 85 -13.74 11.97 11.59
N ARG A 86 -12.49 12.30 11.94
CA ARG A 86 -12.18 13.12 13.12
C ARG A 86 -11.20 14.25 12.78
N PRO A 87 -11.58 15.18 11.89
CA PRO A 87 -10.70 16.27 11.48
C PRO A 87 -10.32 17.13 12.68
N ASP A 88 -9.04 17.44 12.82
CA ASP A 88 -8.56 18.41 13.79
C ASP A 88 -9.09 19.81 13.41
N ALA A 89 -9.49 20.61 14.41
CA ALA A 89 -10.15 21.90 14.20
C ALA A 89 -9.28 22.98 13.52
N GLY A 90 -8.00 22.69 13.23
CA GLY A 90 -7.09 23.59 12.53
C GLY A 90 -6.99 23.22 11.05
N GLY A 91 -7.56 24.04 10.18
CA GLY A 91 -7.55 23.86 8.71
C GLY A 91 -6.20 23.99 8.01
N GLY A 92 -5.15 23.35 8.52
CA GLY A 92 -3.85 23.21 7.89
C GLY A 92 -3.77 21.98 6.99
N ALA A 93 -2.76 21.92 6.11
CA ALA A 93 -2.48 20.76 5.27
C ALA A 93 -2.36 19.50 6.15
N SER A 94 -3.13 18.45 5.86
CA SER A 94 -3.23 17.24 6.67
C SER A 94 -1.88 16.63 7.01
N MET A 95 -1.44 16.87 8.24
CA MET A 95 -0.22 16.27 8.81
C MET A 95 -0.34 14.76 8.94
N ALA A 96 -1.54 14.18 8.76
CA ALA A 96 -1.77 12.75 8.77
C ALA A 96 -1.00 11.98 7.67
N TYR A 97 -0.63 12.63 6.56
CA TYR A 97 0.19 11.99 5.52
C TYR A 97 1.69 11.96 5.86
N VAL A 98 2.15 12.67 6.88
CA VAL A 98 3.55 12.61 7.34
C VAL A 98 3.87 11.23 7.93
N PRO A 99 3.06 10.66 8.85
CA PRO A 99 3.19 9.27 9.27
C PRO A 99 3.07 8.26 8.14
N VAL A 100 2.20 8.50 7.13
CA VAL A 100 2.09 7.64 5.95
C VAL A 100 3.42 7.56 5.21
N LEU A 101 4.11 8.68 5.03
CA LEU A 101 5.41 8.70 4.37
C LEU A 101 6.51 8.08 5.26
N LEU A 102 6.60 8.51 6.52
CA LEU A 102 7.67 8.11 7.44
C LEU A 102 7.60 6.63 7.84
N TYR A 103 6.39 6.13 8.10
CA TYR A 103 6.19 4.75 8.57
C TYR A 103 5.64 3.83 7.48
N GLY A 104 5.04 4.34 6.42
CA GLY A 104 4.51 3.51 5.33
C GLY A 104 5.61 2.76 4.59
N PHE A 105 6.71 3.43 4.24
CA PHE A 105 7.84 2.78 3.57
C PHE A 105 8.48 1.66 4.40
N PRO A 106 8.94 1.89 5.66
CA PRO A 106 9.52 0.82 6.46
C PRO A 106 8.51 -0.30 6.75
N SER A 107 7.23 0.02 6.93
CA SER A 107 6.17 -0.99 7.10
C SER A 107 5.99 -1.85 5.84
N ALA A 108 6.02 -1.24 4.65
CA ALA A 108 5.93 -1.95 3.38
C ALA A 108 7.17 -2.86 3.16
N VAL A 109 8.37 -2.39 3.50
CA VAL A 109 9.60 -3.20 3.46
C VAL A 109 9.47 -4.39 4.42
N LEU A 110 9.07 -4.16 5.66
CA LEU A 110 8.84 -5.24 6.64
C LEU A 110 7.81 -6.23 6.13
N GLY A 111 6.72 -5.75 5.52
CA GLY A 111 5.66 -6.58 4.97
C GLY A 111 6.15 -7.48 3.83
N ALA A 112 6.95 -6.93 2.92
CA ALA A 112 7.59 -7.70 1.85
C ALA A 112 8.56 -8.76 2.40
N LEU A 113 9.33 -8.41 3.42
CA LEU A 113 10.30 -9.33 4.05
C LEU A 113 9.61 -10.47 4.79
N LEU A 114 8.54 -10.16 5.55
CA LEU A 114 7.76 -11.14 6.32
C LEU A 114 6.88 -12.03 5.46
N ALA A 115 6.42 -11.56 4.30
CA ALA A 115 5.61 -12.38 3.39
C ALA A 115 6.32 -13.67 2.96
N GLY A 116 7.64 -13.64 2.78
CA GLY A 116 8.45 -14.81 2.44
C GLY A 116 8.38 -15.94 3.49
N PRO A 117 8.82 -15.72 4.75
CA PRO A 117 8.72 -16.72 5.81
C PRO A 117 7.26 -17.12 6.12
N VAL A 118 6.30 -16.20 6.03
CA VAL A 118 4.88 -16.52 6.20
C VAL A 118 4.40 -17.49 5.12
N CYS A 119 4.71 -17.24 3.84
CA CYS A 119 4.39 -18.17 2.75
C CYS A 119 5.01 -19.57 3.00
N ARG A 120 6.26 -19.64 3.47
CA ARG A 120 6.91 -20.92 3.79
C ARG A 120 6.22 -21.66 4.94
N ARG A 121 5.84 -20.95 6.02
CA ARG A 121 5.11 -21.54 7.15
C ARG A 121 3.72 -22.04 6.77
N LEU A 122 3.06 -21.36 5.82
CA LEU A 122 1.78 -21.78 5.26
C LEU A 122 1.91 -22.86 4.18
N GLY A 123 3.12 -23.36 3.91
CA GLY A 123 3.39 -24.35 2.87
C GLY A 123 3.06 -23.86 1.45
N ILE A 124 3.10 -22.55 1.21
CA ILE A 124 2.87 -21.93 -0.09
C ILE A 124 4.19 -21.91 -0.87
N ALA A 125 4.23 -22.66 -1.97
CA ALA A 125 5.34 -22.65 -2.92
C ALA A 125 4.89 -21.98 -4.23
N ILE A 126 5.76 -21.17 -4.81
CA ILE A 126 5.49 -20.48 -6.07
C ILE A 126 6.22 -21.25 -7.17
N ASP A 127 5.44 -21.87 -8.05
CA ASP A 127 5.96 -22.52 -9.23
C ASP A 127 6.21 -21.47 -10.32
N PRO A 128 7.26 -21.61 -11.15
CA PRO A 128 7.61 -20.66 -12.20
C PRO A 128 6.48 -20.37 -13.20
#